data_AF-A0A520JAG6-F1
#
_entry.id   AF-A0A520JAG6-F1
#
_cell.length_a   1.000
_cell.length_b   1.000
_cell.length_c   1.000
_cell.angle_alpha   90.00
_cell.angle_beta   90.00
_cell.angle_gamma   90.00
#
_symmetry.space_group_name_H-M   'P 1'
#
loop_
_entity.id
_entity.type
_entity.pdbx_description
1 polymer ?
#
loop_
_entity_poly.entity_id
_entity_poly.type
_entity_poly.pdbx_seq_one_letter_code
_entity_poly.pdbx_strand_id
1 'polypeptide(L)'
;MDETTSVQLGIRRSAGMAALFMIGDGVLGLLQARRHVDLWRSDVAAVDVLVRPFAGRPVRRRAYGLLQIGAGLALASALRR
;
A
#
# COMPACT_ATOMS: atom_id res chain seq x y z
N MET A 1 -21.08 -14.50 -22.07
CA MET A 1 -20.43 -13.47 -21.22
C MET A 1 -19.05 -13.27 -21.80
N ASP A 2 -18.74 -12.10 -22.35
CA ASP A 2 -17.50 -11.87 -23.09
C ASP A 2 -16.28 -12.00 -22.18
N GLU A 3 -15.28 -12.77 -22.60
CA GLU A 3 -14.04 -13.02 -21.84
C GLU A 3 -13.32 -11.70 -21.49
N THR A 4 -13.34 -10.75 -22.42
CA THR A 4 -12.80 -9.39 -22.24
C THR A 4 -13.50 -8.62 -21.10
N THR A 5 -14.81 -8.84 -20.92
CA THR A 5 -15.59 -8.21 -19.84
C THR A 5 -15.21 -8.79 -18.47
N SER A 6 -14.98 -10.10 -18.40
CA SER A 6 -14.56 -10.80 -17.18
C SER A 6 -13.17 -10.35 -16.72
N VAL A 7 -12.22 -10.21 -17.66
CA VAL A 7 -10.86 -9.71 -17.36
C VAL A 7 -10.90 -8.26 -16.86
N GLN A 8 -11.67 -7.38 -17.51
CA GLN A 8 -11.82 -5.99 -17.06
C GLN A 8 -12.44 -5.89 -15.67
N LEU A 9 -13.44 -6.71 -15.37
CA LEU A 9 -14.04 -6.78 -14.04
C LEU A 9 -13.02 -7.22 -12.99
N GLY A 10 -12.23 -8.26 -13.30
CA GLY A 10 -11.14 -8.74 -12.44
C GLY A 10 -10.13 -7.64 -12.13
N ILE A 11 -9.67 -6.91 -13.14
CA ILE A 11 -8.73 -5.79 -12.98
C ILE A 11 -9.34 -4.69 -12.08
N ARG A 12 -10.59 -4.28 -12.32
CA ARG A 12 -11.25 -3.26 -11.47
C ARG A 12 -11.35 -3.71 -10.01
N ARG A 13 -11.67 -4.98 -9.75
CA ARG A 13 -11.75 -5.53 -8.38
C ARG A 13 -10.38 -5.59 -7.72
N SER A 14 -9.36 -6.06 -8.42
CA SER A 14 -7.98 -6.09 -7.94
C SER A 14 -7.44 -4.70 -7.65
N ALA A 15 -7.75 -3.71 -8.50
CA ALA A 15 -7.38 -2.32 -8.27
C ALA A 15 -8.09 -1.74 -7.03
N GLY A 16 -9.34 -2.11 -6.80
CA GLY A 16 -10.08 -1.74 -5.58
C GLY A 16 -9.45 -2.34 -4.32
N MET A 17 -9.05 -3.62 -4.38
CA MET A 17 -8.30 -4.26 -3.29
C MET A 17 -6.96 -3.57 -3.04
N ALA A 18 -6.22 -3.23 -4.10
CA ALA A 18 -4.96 -2.50 -4.00
C ALA A 18 -5.16 -1.14 -3.31
N ALA A 19 -6.23 -0.40 -3.66
CA ALA A 19 -6.56 0.87 -2.99
C ALA A 19 -6.79 0.69 -1.49
N LEU A 20 -7.54 -0.35 -1.08
CA LEU A 20 -7.78 -0.68 0.33
C LEU A 20 -6.47 -1.03 1.05
N PHE A 21 -5.62 -1.85 0.42
CA PHE A 21 -4.31 -2.20 0.97
C PHE A 21 -3.42 -0.97 1.14
N MET A 22 -3.38 -0.07 0.16
CA MET A 22 -2.60 1.18 0.25
C MET A 22 -3.07 2.06 1.40
N ILE A 23 -4.39 2.20 1.58
CA ILE A 23 -4.96 2.98 2.68
C ILE A 23 -4.60 2.33 4.02
N GLY A 24 -4.86 1.02 4.17
CA GLY A 24 -4.56 0.28 5.40
C GLY A 24 -3.08 0.32 5.76
N ASP A 25 -2.20 0.06 4.80
CA ASP A 25 -0.75 0.11 4.98
C ASP A 25 -0.27 1.53 5.32
N GLY A 26 -0.86 2.55 4.69
CA GLY A 26 -0.56 3.94 5.00
C GLY A 26 -0.99 4.34 6.41
N VAL A 27 -2.15 3.89 6.88
CA VAL A 27 -2.61 4.11 8.27
C VAL A 27 -1.67 3.42 9.27
N LEU A 28 -1.27 2.17 9.01
CA LEU A 28 -0.30 1.46 9.85
C LEU A 28 1.07 2.17 9.85
N GLY A 29 1.52 2.66 8.70
CA GLY A 29 2.73 3.46 8.57
C GLY A 29 2.68 4.79 9.33
N LEU A 30 1.50 5.40 9.43
CA LEU A 30 1.30 6.66 10.13
C LEU A 30 1.26 6.47 11.66
N LEU A 31 0.43 5.54 12.11
CA LEU A 31 0.15 5.31 13.53
C LEU A 31 1.20 4.43 14.20
N GLN A 32 1.73 3.43 13.49
CA GLN A 32 2.59 2.39 14.03
C GLN A 32 3.94 2.29 13.29
N ALA A 33 4.47 3.41 12.79
CA ALA A 33 5.68 3.49 11.96
C ALA A 33 6.85 2.57 12.35
N ARG A 34 7.22 2.52 13.65
CA ARG A 34 8.32 1.68 14.14
C ARG A 34 7.96 0.19 14.08
N ARG A 35 6.89 -0.20 14.77
CA ARG A 35 6.38 -1.59 14.80
C ARG A 35 6.11 -2.14 13.41
N HIS A 36 5.56 -1.31 12.52
CA HIS A 36 5.27 -1.69 11.15
C HIS A 36 6.56 -1.98 10.37
N VAL A 37 7.58 -1.11 10.43
CA VAL A 37 8.89 -1.36 9.81
C VAL A 37 9.56 -2.60 10.40
N ASP A 38 9.50 -2.78 11.71
CA ASP A 38 10.11 -3.95 12.38
C ASP A 38 9.44 -5.27 11.99
N LEU A 39 8.12 -5.27 11.75
CA LEU A 39 7.39 -6.45 11.31
C LEU A 39 7.80 -6.93 9.90
N TRP A 40 8.24 -6.01 9.05
CA TRP A 40 8.68 -6.32 7.69
C TRP A 40 10.17 -6.64 7.58
N ARG A 41 10.94 -6.48 8.65
CA ARG A 41 12.33 -6.95 8.66
C ARG A 41 12.34 -8.47 8.59
N SER A 42 13.05 -9.00 7.61
CA SER A 42 13.20 -10.43 7.39
C SER A 42 14.54 -10.72 6.73
N ASP A 43 14.96 -11.99 6.75
CA ASP A 43 16.17 -12.45 6.05
C ASP A 43 15.98 -12.52 4.52
N VAL A 44 14.78 -12.16 4.02
CA VAL A 44 14.51 -12.06 2.59
C VAL A 44 15.04 -10.73 2.09
N ALA A 45 16.19 -10.77 1.40
CA ALA A 45 16.91 -9.60 0.91
C ALA A 45 16.03 -8.61 0.13
N ALA A 46 15.09 -9.12 -0.68
CA ALA A 46 14.16 -8.26 -1.42
C ALA A 46 13.28 -7.41 -0.49
N VAL A 47 12.73 -8.01 0.56
CA VAL A 47 11.88 -7.29 1.53
C VAL A 47 12.72 -6.31 2.35
N ASP A 48 13.91 -6.72 2.79
CA ASP A 48 14.80 -5.84 3.56
C ASP A 48 15.21 -4.59 2.76
N VAL A 49 15.51 -4.74 1.46
CA VAL A 49 15.82 -3.61 0.57
C VAL A 49 14.67 -2.59 0.51
N LEU A 50 13.41 -3.06 0.46
CA LEU A 50 12.25 -2.15 0.46
C LEU A 50 12.06 -1.42 1.81
N VAL A 51 12.42 -2.05 2.91
CA VAL A 51 12.14 -1.55 4.27
C VAL A 51 13.29 -0.69 4.81
N ARG A 52 14.53 -0.99 4.41
CA ARG A 52 15.77 -0.32 4.86
C ARG A 52 15.74 1.22 4.79
N PRO A 53 15.12 1.88 3.79
CA PRO A 53 15.01 3.35 3.77
C PRO A 53 14.27 3.95 4.97
N PHE A 54 13.39 3.17 5.60
CA PHE A 54 12.53 3.57 6.72
C PHE A 54 13.06 3.13 8.09
N ALA A 55 14.04 2.23 8.13
CA ALA A 55 14.67 1.75 9.36
C ALA A 55 15.23 2.91 10.21
N GLY A 56 14.81 2.97 11.48
CA GLY A 56 15.20 4.03 12.41
C GLY A 56 14.66 5.43 12.08
N ARG A 57 13.84 5.59 11.02
CA ARG A 57 13.33 6.89 10.54
C ARG A 57 11.80 6.94 10.53
N PRO A 58 11.15 6.99 11.72
CA PRO A 58 9.69 6.93 11.82
C PRO A 58 8.97 8.08 11.10
N VAL A 59 9.56 9.28 11.08
CA VAL A 59 8.97 10.44 10.37
C VAL A 59 8.87 10.17 8.87
N ARG A 60 9.89 9.54 8.27
CA ARG A 60 9.88 9.17 6.84
C ARG A 60 8.79 8.16 6.52
N ARG A 61 8.58 7.16 7.39
CA ARG A 61 7.50 6.17 7.21
C ARG A 61 6.11 6.79 7.37
N ARG A 62 5.94 7.74 8.28
CA ARG A 62 4.69 8.51 8.46
C ARG A 62 4.36 9.34 7.23
N ALA A 63 5.34 10.09 6.71
CA ALA A 63 5.19 10.87 5.48
C ALA A 63 4.82 9.97 4.29
N TYR A 64 5.51 8.83 4.16
CA TYR A 64 5.17 7.84 3.14
C TYR A 64 3.75 7.26 3.35
N GLY A 65 3.34 7.03 4.60
CA GLY A 65 1.99 6.58 4.91
C GLY A 65 0.91 7.57 4.49
N LEU A 66 1.12 8.89 4.68
CA LEU A 66 0.22 9.93 4.18
C LEU A 66 0.12 9.91 2.66
N LEU A 67 1.26 9.79 1.97
CA LEU A 67 1.28 9.68 0.50
C LEU A 67 0.51 8.44 0.03
N GLN A 68 0.67 7.31 0.73
CA GLN A 68 0.03 6.05 0.40
C GLN A 68 -1.48 6.06 0.62
N ILE A 69 -1.95 6.70 1.70
CA ILE A 69 -3.37 6.99 1.92
C ILE A 69 -3.92 7.85 0.79
N GLY A 70 -3.24 8.95 0.46
CA GLY A 70 -3.64 9.85 -0.63
C GLY A 70 -3.74 9.14 -1.97
N ALA A 71 -2.75 8.31 -2.31
CA ALA A 71 -2.73 7.52 -3.54
C ALA A 71 -3.83 6.45 -3.56
N GLY A 72 -4.07 5.76 -2.44
CA GLY A 72 -5.16 4.80 -2.33
C GLY A 72 -6.54 5.46 -2.47
N LEU A 73 -6.75 6.63 -1.86
CA LEU A 73 -7.98 7.41 -2.02
C LEU A 73 -8.17 7.90 -3.46
N ALA A 74 -7.11 8.36 -4.10
CA ALA A 74 -7.14 8.77 -5.50
C ALA A 74 -7.50 7.60 -6.43
N LEU A 75 -6.88 6.43 -6.21
CA LEU A 75 -7.18 5.20 -6.96
C LEU A 75 -8.63 4.75 -6.74
N ALA A 76 -9.09 4.69 -5.48
CA ALA A 76 -10.49 4.33 -5.16
C ALA A 76 -11.50 5.31 -5.80
N SER A 77 -11.17 6.61 -5.81
CA SER A 77 -12.00 7.64 -6.43
C SER A 77 -12.05 7.51 -7.95
N ALA A 78 -10.91 7.17 -8.58
CA ALA A 78 -10.82 6.94 -10.01
C ALA A 78 -11.61 5.69 -10.45
N LEU A 79 -11.63 4.63 -9.63
CA LEU A 79 -12.38 3.40 -9.90
C LEU A 79 -13.90 3.53 -9.72
N ARG A 80 -14.35 4.54 -8.96
CA ARG A 80 -15.79 4.86 -8.82
C ARG A 80 -16.35 5.52 -10.08
N ARG A 81 -15.51 6.16 -10.90
CA ARG A 81 -15.90 6.77 -12.18
C ARG A 81 -15.95 5.72 -13.31
#